data_AF-A0A957GGJ9-F1
#
_entry.id   AF-A0A957GGJ9-F1
#
_cell.length_a   1.000
_cell.length_b   1.000
_cell.length_c   1.000
_cell.angle_alpha   90.00
_cell.angle_beta   90.00
_cell.angle_gamma   90.00
#
_symmetry.space_group_name_H-M   'P 1'
#
loop_
_entity.id
_entity.type
_entity.pdbx_description
1 polymer ?
#
loop_
_entity_poly.entity_id
_entity_poly.type
_entity_poly.pdbx_seq_one_letter_code
_entity_poly.pdbx_strand_id
1 'polypeptide(L)'
;MTQRVVLELPDATWRRLQQGATAARKDLPTFIIERLAEATPVLADQPVNWLEQELNAMAQLEDQQLWDITRSQLVSERQDLYEWLLEKNSQGRLSAKEAEMMREIGQEARLLTAKKAQAFMLLKWRGHQLPNLDAID
;
A
#
# COMPACT_ATOMS: atom_id res chain seq x y z
N MET A 1 12.18 23.23 4.93
CA MET A 1 12.34 24.06 3.72
C MET A 1 10.98 24.22 3.06
N THR A 2 10.65 25.38 2.49
CA THR A 2 9.38 25.61 1.79
C THR A 2 9.64 25.82 0.30
N GLN A 3 8.81 25.24 -0.56
CA GLN A 3 8.86 25.44 -2.01
C GLN A 3 7.54 26.03 -2.49
N ARG A 4 7.59 26.85 -3.55
CA ARG A 4 6.41 27.47 -4.17
C ARG A 4 6.14 26.81 -5.51
N VAL A 5 4.91 26.34 -5.69
CA VAL A 5 4.39 25.82 -6.96
C VAL A 5 3.26 26.74 -7.43
N VAL A 6 3.29 27.12 -8.71
CA VAL A 6 2.22 27.90 -9.37
C VAL A 6 1.40 26.94 -10.22
N LEU A 7 0.09 26.91 -10.03
CA LEU A 7 -0.83 26.00 -10.70
C LEU A 7 -1.90 26.79 -11.45
N GLU A 8 -2.15 26.43 -12.70
CA GLU A 8 -3.34 26.86 -13.42
C GLU A 8 -4.48 25.87 -13.16
N LEU A 9 -5.56 26.34 -12.54
CA LEU A 9 -6.69 25.51 -12.16
C LEU A 9 -7.90 25.88 -13.01
N PRO A 10 -8.66 24.89 -13.53
CA PRO A 10 -9.96 25.18 -14.14
C PRO A 10 -10.89 25.90 -13.15
N ASP A 11 -11.65 26.88 -13.63
CA ASP A 11 -12.57 27.69 -12.80
C ASP A 11 -13.52 26.85 -11.93
N ALA A 12 -13.97 25.71 -12.46
CA ALA A 12 -14.82 24.79 -11.73
C ALA A 12 -14.10 24.17 -10.52
N THR A 13 -12.82 23.82 -10.67
CA THR A 13 -11.99 23.30 -9.57
C THR A 13 -11.68 24.38 -8.55
N TRP A 14 -11.34 25.59 -9.00
CA TRP A 14 -11.12 26.73 -8.11
C TRP A 14 -12.33 27.03 -7.23
N ARG A 15 -13.54 27.10 -7.83
CA ARG A 15 -14.78 27.34 -7.10
C ARG A 15 -15.07 26.26 -6.05
N ARG A 16 -14.85 24.98 -6.37
CA ARG A 16 -15.02 23.86 -5.41
C ARG A 16 -14.06 23.98 -4.23
N LEU A 17 -12.79 24.32 -4.47
CA LEU A 17 -11.81 24.52 -3.40
C LEU A 17 -12.17 25.71 -2.51
N GLN A 18 -12.64 26.83 -3.10
CA GLN A 18 -13.14 27.98 -2.35
C GLN A 18 -14.31 27.60 -1.44
N GLN A 19 -15.32 26.90 -1.98
CA GLN A 19 -16.47 26.42 -1.21
C GLN A 19 -16.05 25.51 -0.06
N GLY A 20 -15.13 24.57 -0.31
CA GLY A 20 -14.58 23.68 0.71
C GLY A 20 -13.86 24.44 1.83
N ALA A 21 -13.00 25.40 1.48
CA ALA A 21 -12.28 26.22 2.45
C ALA A 21 -13.24 27.06 3.32
N THR A 22 -14.26 27.68 2.70
CA THR A 22 -15.31 28.43 3.43
C THR A 22 -16.07 27.53 4.39
N ALA A 23 -16.51 26.34 3.94
CA ALA A 23 -17.22 25.39 4.78
C ALA A 23 -16.36 24.89 5.95
N ALA A 24 -15.07 24.64 5.70
CA ALA A 24 -14.10 24.26 6.73
C ALA A 24 -13.66 25.41 7.64
N ARG A 25 -14.08 26.66 7.35
CA ARG A 25 -13.65 27.89 8.04
C ARG A 25 -12.13 28.06 8.07
N LYS A 26 -11.46 27.71 6.95
CA LYS A 26 -10.03 27.84 6.76
C LYS A 26 -9.73 28.81 5.64
N ASP A 27 -8.57 29.44 5.67
CA ASP A 27 -8.07 30.12 4.49
C ASP A 27 -7.79 29.12 3.37
N LEU A 28 -7.94 29.58 2.14
CA LEU A 28 -7.84 28.72 0.96
C LEU A 28 -6.44 28.08 0.81
N PRO A 29 -5.31 28.79 0.97
CA PRO A 29 -3.99 28.17 0.94
C PRO A 29 -3.82 27.04 1.96
N THR A 30 -4.18 27.26 3.23
CA THR A 30 -4.09 26.23 4.28
C THR A 30 -4.96 25.04 3.94
N PHE A 31 -6.20 25.27 3.51
CA PHE A 31 -7.10 24.20 3.10
C PHE A 31 -6.50 23.37 1.95
N ILE A 32 -5.93 24.00 0.92
CA ILE A 32 -5.31 23.30 -0.21
C ILE A 32 -4.09 22.49 0.25
N ILE A 33 -3.21 23.07 1.07
CA ILE A 33 -2.02 22.37 1.57
C ILE A 33 -2.42 21.11 2.34
N GLU A 34 -3.42 21.19 3.22
CA GLU A 34 -3.91 20.03 3.96
C GLU A 34 -4.47 18.94 3.03
N ARG A 35 -5.28 19.31 2.03
CA ARG A 35 -5.81 18.33 1.07
C ARG A 35 -4.71 17.70 0.23
N LEU A 36 -3.67 18.45 -0.14
CA LEU A 36 -2.51 17.92 -0.83
C LEU A 36 -1.70 16.96 0.06
N ALA A 37 -1.53 17.29 1.34
CA ALA A 37 -0.87 16.41 2.30
C ALA A 37 -1.64 15.09 2.47
N GLU A 38 -2.97 15.13 2.56
CA GLU A 38 -3.82 13.94 2.62
C GLU A 38 -3.81 13.11 1.34
N ALA A 39 -3.64 13.75 0.18
CA ALA A 39 -3.56 13.07 -1.10
C ALA A 39 -2.17 12.46 -1.38
N THR A 40 -1.16 12.79 -0.59
CA THR A 40 0.21 12.28 -0.77
C THR A 40 0.41 11.04 0.10
N PRO A 41 1.04 9.96 -0.42
CA PRO A 41 1.33 8.77 0.37
C PRO A 41 2.21 9.16 1.55
N VAL A 42 1.80 8.73 2.74
CA VAL A 42 2.62 8.86 3.94
C VAL A 42 3.69 7.78 3.86
N LEU A 43 4.86 8.14 3.34
CA LEU A 43 6.07 7.34 3.46
C LEU A 43 6.68 7.65 4.83
N ALA A 44 7.27 6.65 5.49
CA ALA A 44 7.90 6.89 6.79
C ALA A 44 9.12 7.79 6.60
N ASP A 45 9.16 8.97 7.22
CA ASP A 45 10.32 9.88 7.12
C ASP A 45 11.63 9.23 7.63
N GLN A 46 11.50 8.35 8.63
CA GLN A 46 12.60 7.59 9.22
C GLN A 46 12.12 6.15 9.48
N PRO A 47 12.30 5.24 8.51
CA PRO A 47 11.89 3.84 8.69
C PRO A 47 12.74 3.17 9.78
N VAL A 48 12.10 2.62 10.81
CA VAL A 48 12.76 2.11 12.02
C VAL A 48 13.08 0.62 11.96
N ASN A 49 12.49 -0.10 11.02
CA ASN A 49 12.72 -1.52 10.80
C ASN A 49 12.95 -1.83 9.31
N TRP A 50 13.47 -3.03 9.05
CA TRP A 50 13.77 -3.53 7.71
C TRP A 50 12.54 -3.47 6.78
N LEU A 51 11.35 -3.81 7.28
CA LEU A 51 10.13 -3.84 6.48
C LEU A 51 9.75 -2.43 6.02
N GLU A 52 9.76 -1.44 6.91
CA GLU A 52 9.49 -0.04 6.55
C GLU A 52 10.51 0.50 5.55
N GLN A 53 11.80 0.13 5.69
CA GLN A 53 12.83 0.50 4.72
C GLN A 53 12.52 -0.06 3.33
N GLU A 54 12.13 -1.33 3.27
CA GLU A 54 11.77 -1.99 2.03
C GLU A 54 10.51 -1.36 1.40
N LEU A 55 9.45 -1.13 2.18
CA LEU A 55 8.21 -0.51 1.69
C LEU A 55 8.41 0.95 1.24
N ASN A 56 9.27 1.71 1.91
CA ASN A 56 9.63 3.06 1.48
C ASN A 56 10.43 3.05 0.18
N ALA A 57 11.37 2.12 0.02
CA ALA A 57 12.17 2.00 -1.21
C ALA A 57 11.29 1.73 -2.44
N MET A 58 10.13 1.09 -2.25
CA MET A 58 9.16 0.86 -3.33
C MET A 58 8.65 2.16 -3.98
N ALA A 59 8.68 3.30 -3.29
CA ALA A 59 8.27 4.58 -3.85
C ALA A 59 9.13 5.02 -5.05
N GLN A 60 10.35 4.48 -5.18
CA GLN A 60 11.28 4.76 -6.28
C GLN A 60 11.15 3.79 -7.46
N LEU A 61 10.32 2.75 -7.34
CA LEU A 61 10.12 1.77 -8.40
C LEU A 61 9.28 2.34 -9.54
N GLU A 62 9.51 1.87 -10.75
CA GLU A 62 8.68 2.16 -11.92
C GLU A 62 7.31 1.46 -11.81
N ASP A 63 6.31 1.98 -12.52
CA ASP A 63 4.94 1.44 -12.48
C ASP A 63 4.88 -0.04 -12.86
N GLN A 64 5.69 -0.47 -13.85
CA GLN A 64 5.72 -1.87 -14.28
C GLN A 64 6.20 -2.78 -13.14
N GLN A 65 7.22 -2.36 -12.40
CA GLN A 65 7.75 -3.12 -11.26
C GLN A 65 6.71 -3.19 -10.12
N LEU A 66 5.97 -2.10 -9.88
CA LEU A 66 4.87 -2.12 -8.92
C LEU A 66 3.77 -3.09 -9.34
N TRP A 67 3.39 -3.11 -10.62
CA TRP A 67 2.41 -4.08 -11.13
C TRP A 67 2.91 -5.52 -11.00
N ASP A 68 4.19 -5.80 -11.23
CA ASP A 68 4.77 -7.13 -11.02
C ASP A 68 4.65 -7.56 -9.55
N ILE A 69 4.91 -6.64 -8.61
CA ILE A 69 4.71 -6.90 -7.18
C ILE A 69 3.23 -7.18 -6.88
N THR A 70 2.27 -6.43 -7.42
CA THR A 70 0.84 -6.69 -7.18
C THR A 70 0.38 -8.06 -7.67
N ARG A 71 1.05 -8.61 -8.70
CA ARG A 71 0.76 -9.92 -9.28
C ARG A 71 1.58 -11.05 -8.68
N SER A 72 2.56 -10.72 -7.83
CA SER A 72 3.36 -11.72 -7.14
C SER A 72 2.50 -12.59 -6.21
N GLN A 73 2.88 -13.85 -6.15
CA GLN A 73 2.28 -14.90 -5.34
C GLN A 73 3.40 -15.64 -4.59
N LEU A 74 3.02 -16.34 -3.52
CA LEU A 74 3.94 -17.31 -2.92
C LEU A 74 4.25 -18.39 -3.95
N VAL A 75 5.45 -18.96 -3.85
CA VAL A 75 5.84 -20.10 -4.69
C VAL A 75 4.85 -21.26 -4.45
N SER A 76 4.40 -21.92 -5.50
CA SER A 76 3.35 -22.97 -5.47
C SER A 76 3.59 -24.00 -4.37
N GLU A 77 4.80 -24.50 -4.26
CA GLU A 77 5.20 -25.51 -3.28
C GLU A 77 5.06 -25.01 -1.84
N ARG A 78 5.24 -23.70 -1.61
CA ARG A 78 5.05 -23.07 -0.29
C ARG A 78 3.57 -22.88 0.01
N GLN A 79 2.73 -22.57 -0.98
CA GLN A 79 1.27 -22.49 -0.81
C GLN A 79 0.68 -23.84 -0.47
N ASP A 80 0.98 -24.88 -1.25
CA ASP A 80 0.50 -26.24 -1.02
C ASP A 80 0.90 -26.75 0.37
N LEU A 81 2.16 -26.49 0.76
CA LEU A 81 2.67 -26.84 2.08
C LEU A 81 1.93 -26.09 3.19
N TYR A 82 1.60 -24.81 2.99
CA TYR A 82 0.86 -24.03 3.97
C TYR A 82 -0.56 -24.54 4.16
N GLU A 83 -1.26 -24.86 3.07
CA GLU A 83 -2.60 -25.45 3.09
C GLU A 83 -2.61 -26.80 3.81
N TRP A 84 -1.65 -27.67 3.50
CA TRP A 84 -1.49 -28.95 4.17
C TRP A 84 -1.22 -28.78 5.68
N LEU A 85 -0.37 -27.83 6.07
CA LEU A 85 -0.08 -27.53 7.47
C LEU A 85 -1.32 -26.98 8.19
N LEU A 86 -2.12 -26.14 7.56
CA LEU A 86 -3.38 -25.63 8.10
C LEU A 86 -4.39 -26.76 8.33
N GLU A 87 -4.55 -27.67 7.36
CA GLU A 87 -5.42 -28.83 7.51
C GLU A 87 -4.95 -29.71 8.67
N LYS A 88 -3.66 -30.03 8.73
CA LYS A 88 -3.09 -30.84 9.81
C LYS A 88 -3.23 -30.16 11.18
N ASN A 89 -3.09 -28.85 11.24
CA ASN A 89 -3.30 -28.05 12.46
C ASN A 89 -4.76 -28.11 12.91
N SER A 90 -5.72 -28.02 11.99
CA SER A 90 -7.16 -28.14 12.31
C SER A 90 -7.52 -29.49 12.94
N GLN A 91 -6.75 -30.54 12.61
CA GLN A 91 -6.89 -31.88 13.17
C GLN A 91 -6.13 -32.07 14.51
N GLY A 92 -5.43 -31.03 14.99
CA GLY A 92 -4.62 -31.09 16.22
C GLY A 92 -3.37 -31.97 16.12
N ARG A 93 -2.89 -32.24 14.91
CA ARG A 93 -1.78 -33.20 14.64
C ARG A 93 -0.45 -32.53 14.33
N LEU A 94 -0.36 -31.21 14.49
CA LEU A 94 0.82 -30.44 14.11
C LEU A 94 1.98 -30.69 15.07
N SER A 95 3.12 -31.13 14.55
CA SER A 95 4.35 -31.22 15.34
C SER A 95 4.97 -29.85 15.58
N ALA A 96 5.89 -29.74 16.55
CA ALA A 96 6.59 -28.49 16.83
C ALA A 96 7.39 -27.97 15.62
N LYS A 97 8.01 -28.87 14.84
CA LYS A 97 8.74 -28.51 13.62
C LYS A 97 7.81 -27.97 12.54
N GLU A 98 6.66 -28.59 12.36
CA GLU A 98 5.62 -28.15 11.42
C GLU A 98 4.99 -26.83 11.84
N ALA A 99 4.83 -26.59 13.15
CA ALA A 99 4.35 -25.32 13.69
C ALA A 99 5.34 -24.16 13.44
N GLU A 100 6.65 -24.42 13.48
CA GLU A 100 7.66 -23.43 13.08
C GLU A 100 7.57 -23.14 11.57
N MET A 101 7.51 -24.18 10.75
CA MET A 101 7.38 -24.04 9.29
C MET A 101 6.11 -23.28 8.88
N MET A 102 4.98 -23.57 9.52
CA MET A 102 3.72 -22.84 9.30
C MET A 102 3.85 -21.37 9.68
N ARG A 103 4.58 -21.04 10.76
CA ARG A 103 4.85 -19.66 11.15
C ARG A 103 5.77 -18.94 10.16
N GLU A 104 6.77 -19.61 9.63
CA GLU A 104 7.67 -19.07 8.60
C GLU A 104 6.90 -18.71 7.33
N ILE A 105 6.13 -19.65 6.78
CA ILE A 105 5.34 -19.39 5.56
C ILE A 105 4.29 -18.30 5.81
N GLY A 106 3.67 -18.27 6.99
CA GLY A 106 2.75 -17.20 7.38
C GLY A 106 3.41 -15.83 7.52
N GLN A 107 4.71 -15.75 7.85
CA GLN A 107 5.47 -14.49 7.81
C GLN A 107 5.73 -14.05 6.38
N GLU A 108 6.13 -14.96 5.50
CA GLU A 108 6.33 -14.68 4.06
C GLU A 108 5.04 -14.18 3.40
N ALA A 109 3.91 -14.84 3.67
CA ALA A 109 2.59 -14.41 3.18
C ALA A 109 2.26 -12.99 3.62
N ARG A 110 2.47 -12.66 4.91
CA ARG A 110 2.20 -11.32 5.45
C ARG A 110 3.11 -10.26 4.83
N LEU A 111 4.38 -10.58 4.64
CA LEU A 111 5.33 -9.70 3.96
C LEU A 111 4.89 -9.42 2.52
N LEU A 112 4.49 -10.46 1.78
CA LEU A 112 3.97 -10.35 0.43
C LEU A 112 2.74 -9.44 0.37
N THR A 113 1.77 -9.65 1.27
CA THR A 113 0.57 -8.81 1.37
C THR A 113 0.90 -7.35 1.66
N ALA A 114 1.85 -7.08 2.57
CA ALA A 114 2.28 -5.72 2.85
C ALA A 114 2.88 -5.03 1.61
N LYS A 115 3.72 -5.73 0.85
CA LYS A 115 4.28 -5.23 -0.41
C LYS A 115 3.20 -4.97 -1.45
N LYS A 116 2.25 -5.90 -1.62
CA LYS A 116 1.13 -5.74 -2.56
C LYS A 116 0.27 -4.52 -2.21
N ALA A 117 -0.05 -4.34 -0.93
CA ALA A 117 -0.80 -3.18 -0.46
C ALA A 117 -0.06 -1.86 -0.74
N GLN A 118 1.24 -1.81 -0.44
CA GLN A 118 2.09 -0.64 -0.73
C GLN A 118 2.15 -0.36 -2.24
N ALA A 119 2.31 -1.38 -3.08
CA ALA A 119 2.32 -1.22 -4.53
C ALA A 119 1.00 -0.67 -5.06
N PHE A 120 -0.14 -1.21 -4.62
CA PHE A 120 -1.46 -0.69 -5.01
C PHE A 120 -1.69 0.74 -4.54
N MET A 121 -1.29 1.09 -3.32
CA MET A 121 -1.38 2.46 -2.82
C MET A 121 -0.58 3.43 -3.70
N LEU A 122 0.67 3.08 -4.03
CA LEU A 122 1.54 3.89 -4.89
C LEU A 122 0.97 4.02 -6.32
N LEU A 123 0.50 2.93 -6.92
CA LEU A 123 -0.12 2.95 -8.23
C LEU A 123 -1.36 3.83 -8.26
N LYS A 124 -2.25 3.71 -7.26
CA LYS A 124 -3.43 4.57 -7.13
C LYS A 124 -3.06 6.03 -7.00
N TRP A 125 -2.05 6.35 -6.20
CA TRP A 125 -1.55 7.72 -6.05
C TRP A 125 -0.98 8.29 -7.36
N ARG A 126 -0.29 7.46 -8.15
CA ARG A 126 0.21 7.82 -9.48
C ARG A 126 -0.89 7.93 -10.56
N GLY A 127 -2.15 7.71 -10.19
CA GLY A 127 -3.31 7.90 -11.07
C GLY A 127 -3.79 6.65 -11.80
N HIS A 128 -3.25 5.47 -11.47
CA HIS A 128 -3.72 4.21 -12.05
C HIS A 128 -5.06 3.78 -11.46
N GLN A 129 -5.91 3.18 -12.32
CA GLN A 129 -7.13 2.51 -11.87
C GLN A 129 -6.76 1.15 -11.30
N LEU A 130 -7.18 0.89 -10.06
CA LEU A 130 -6.94 -0.40 -9.44
C LEU A 130 -7.92 -1.44 -10.02
N PRO A 131 -7.49 -2.72 -10.17
CA PRO A 131 -8.41 -3.79 -10.51
C PRO A 131 -9.52 -3.86 -9.46
N ASN A 132 -10.73 -4.22 -9.87
CA ASN A 132 -11.77 -4.54 -8.90
C ASN A 132 -11.31 -5.72 -8.04
N LEU A 133 -11.62 -5.72 -6.75
CA LEU A 133 -11.13 -6.74 -5.80
C LEU A 133 -11.57 -8.16 -6.23
N ASP A 134 -12.68 -8.27 -6.95
CA ASP A 134 -13.19 -9.53 -7.52
C ASP A 134 -12.31 -10.12 -8.66
N ALA A 135 -11.29 -9.39 -9.10
CA ALA A 135 -10.33 -9.82 -10.14
C ALA A 135 -8.96 -10.21 -9.56
N ILE A 136 -8.82 -10.23 -8.23
CA ILE A 136 -7.60 -10.58 -7.51
C ILE A 136 -7.84 -11.88 -6.72
N ASP A 137 -8.14 -12.96 -7.45
CA ASP A 137 -8.13 -14.35 -6.94
C ASP A 137 -6.86 -15.06 -7.44
#